data_AF-A0A1H8I4B6-F1
#
_entry.id   AF-A0A1H8I4B6-F1
#
_cell.length_a   1.000
_cell.length_b   1.000
_cell.length_c   1.000
_cell.angle_alpha   90.00
_cell.angle_beta   90.00
_cell.angle_gamma   90.00
#
_symmetry.space_group_name_H-M   'P 1'
#
loop_
_entity.id
_entity.type
_entity.pdbx_description
1 polymer ?
#
loop_
_entity_poly.entity_id
_entity_poly.type
_entity_poly.pdbx_seq_one_letter_code
_entity_poly.pdbx_strand_id
1 'polypeptide(L)'
;MKNVILATVLSIVFPGIGQIYNGQNGKGVSFIAAILLFMSLNMATSGYPLFAVFYVVAWVWSLVDAIVVAVKQQKGSIPAPPLEGERRYVKLGLAIVVAYLLFFTSACAFDQTGTDEGGLALSKEEKKIQQEAKKYLENKYHEEFVVEKPNYIPAIDKYGMYAYPKNDPDIVFGVTKLGSDPFLDTYLESVWDRDSKEELESVLPTFFDHLWNFSTSISVKDRIETEIAGKKIPSYRELRKAHPDQITNTMTIYLIKNVTDQNQDEELEKVLKFINYCEKNDIRIVNLEINYYDEALLNKSKEKINIKNQDKFDKYYRNRLGVYIDNPSKYKSIEDLKEDFVNIPN
;
A
#
# COMPACT_ATOMS: atom_id res chain seq x y z
N MET A 1 -6.40 46.08 13.03
CA MET A 1 -5.56 44.89 13.35
C MET A 1 -6.38 43.71 13.85
N LYS A 2 -7.15 43.80 14.96
CA LYS A 2 -7.95 42.67 15.51
C LYS A 2 -8.85 41.96 14.47
N ASN A 3 -9.55 42.71 13.61
CA ASN A 3 -10.43 42.13 12.58
C ASN A 3 -9.67 41.39 11.46
N VAL A 4 -8.45 41.83 11.13
CA VAL A 4 -7.61 41.19 10.09
C VAL A 4 -7.03 39.88 10.62
N ILE A 5 -6.53 39.90 11.86
CA ILE A 5 -5.99 38.70 12.52
C ILE A 5 -7.11 37.64 12.66
N LEU A 6 -8.30 38.04 13.09
CA LEU A 6 -9.41 37.10 13.27
C LEU A 6 -9.92 36.53 11.93
N ALA A 7 -10.05 37.34 10.88
CA ALA A 7 -10.40 36.84 9.54
C ALA A 7 -9.37 35.84 9.00
N THR A 8 -8.08 36.10 9.26
CA THR A 8 -6.97 35.23 8.86
C THR A 8 -7.04 33.89 9.57
N VAL A 9 -7.17 33.89 10.91
CA VAL A 9 -7.29 32.66 11.71
C VAL A 9 -8.50 31.85 11.28
N LEU A 10 -9.63 32.51 10.98
CA LEU A 10 -10.85 31.83 10.57
C LEU A 10 -10.76 31.18 9.18
N SER A 11 -10.08 31.82 8.22
CA SER A 11 -9.83 31.20 6.91
C SER A 11 -8.81 30.05 6.97
N ILE A 12 -7.91 30.05 7.95
CA ILE A 12 -7.01 28.91 8.20
C ILE A 12 -7.80 27.71 8.73
N VAL A 13 -8.77 27.95 9.63
CA VAL A 13 -9.61 26.88 10.19
C VAL A 13 -10.45 26.20 9.11
N PHE A 14 -11.09 26.98 8.23
CA PHE A 14 -11.78 26.43 7.08
C PHE A 14 -12.01 27.51 6.00
N PRO A 15 -11.66 27.27 4.73
CA PRO A 15 -11.88 28.22 3.66
C PRO A 15 -13.35 28.63 3.51
N GLY A 16 -13.56 29.93 3.30
CA GLY A 16 -14.90 30.54 3.24
C GLY A 16 -15.38 31.13 4.56
N ILE A 17 -14.85 30.70 5.72
CA ILE A 17 -15.26 31.25 7.02
C ILE A 17 -14.80 32.71 7.18
N GLY A 18 -13.58 33.06 6.75
CA GLY A 18 -13.10 34.43 6.80
C GLY A 18 -13.92 35.39 5.92
N GLN A 19 -14.43 34.93 4.78
CA GLN A 19 -15.34 35.70 3.92
C GLN A 19 -16.68 35.95 4.61
N ILE A 20 -17.25 34.94 5.27
CA ILE A 20 -18.48 35.09 6.07
C ILE A 20 -18.25 36.07 7.22
N TYR A 21 -17.11 35.96 7.90
CA TYR A 21 -16.73 36.89 8.95
C TYR A 21 -16.65 38.33 8.43
N ASN A 22 -16.11 38.54 7.23
CA ASN A 22 -16.04 39.86 6.57
C ASN A 22 -17.38 40.35 5.98
N GLY A 23 -18.47 39.60 6.13
CA GLY A 23 -19.80 39.93 5.61
C GLY A 23 -20.05 39.54 4.16
N GLN A 24 -19.14 38.80 3.53
CA GLN A 24 -19.23 38.34 2.14
C GLN A 24 -19.83 36.93 2.06
N ASN A 25 -21.08 36.79 2.51
CA ASN A 25 -21.74 35.48 2.69
C ASN A 25 -21.74 34.61 1.42
N GLY A 26 -22.09 35.19 0.26
CA GLY A 26 -22.13 34.45 -1.00
C GLY A 26 -20.77 33.88 -1.41
N LYS A 27 -19.69 34.66 -1.23
CA LYS A 27 -18.33 34.20 -1.50
C LYS A 27 -17.85 33.15 -0.51
N GLY A 28 -18.22 33.30 0.76
CA GLY A 28 -17.90 32.30 1.78
C GLY A 28 -18.52 30.94 1.47
N VAL A 29 -19.80 30.93 1.11
CA VAL A 29 -20.50 29.71 0.69
C VAL A 29 -19.87 29.10 -0.57
N SER A 30 -19.47 29.91 -1.57
CA SER A 30 -18.82 29.36 -2.77
C SER A 30 -17.46 28.73 -2.48
N PHE A 31 -16.66 29.29 -1.57
CA PHE A 31 -15.40 28.68 -1.14
C PHE A 31 -15.62 27.35 -0.42
N ILE A 32 -16.60 27.31 0.50
CA ILE A 32 -16.97 26.07 1.20
C ILE A 32 -17.43 25.00 0.20
N ALA A 33 -18.30 25.35 -0.74
CA ALA A 33 -18.80 24.43 -1.76
C ALA A 33 -17.68 23.90 -2.68
N ALA A 34 -16.75 24.77 -3.11
CA ALA A 34 -15.62 24.38 -3.94
C ALA A 34 -14.67 23.42 -3.22
N ILE A 35 -14.41 23.69 -1.93
CA ILE A 35 -13.58 22.83 -1.07
C ILE A 35 -14.21 21.45 -0.90
N LEU A 36 -15.51 21.40 -0.60
CA LEU A 36 -16.25 20.14 -0.47
C LEU A 36 -16.26 19.37 -1.80
N LEU A 37 -16.43 20.05 -2.93
CA LEU A 37 -16.36 19.44 -4.26
C LEU A 37 -14.99 18.81 -4.53
N PHE A 38 -13.90 19.56 -4.32
CA PHE A 38 -12.55 19.03 -4.56
C PHE A 38 -12.19 17.91 -3.58
N MET A 39 -12.66 17.99 -2.34
CA MET A 39 -12.51 16.91 -1.37
C MET A 39 -13.24 15.65 -1.84
N SER A 40 -14.51 15.75 -2.25
CA SER A 40 -15.27 14.62 -2.80
C SER A 40 -14.64 14.04 -4.06
N LEU A 41 -14.11 14.88 -4.96
CA LEU A 41 -13.43 14.42 -6.18
C LEU A 41 -12.09 13.73 -5.88
N ASN A 42 -11.30 14.26 -4.94
CA ASN A 42 -10.06 13.64 -4.48
C ASN A 42 -10.33 12.25 -3.90
N MET A 43 -11.40 12.13 -3.10
CA MET A 43 -11.84 10.86 -2.52
C MET A 43 -12.37 9.89 -3.59
N ALA A 44 -13.21 10.35 -4.52
CA ALA A 44 -13.76 9.51 -5.61
C ALA A 44 -12.69 9.00 -6.59
N THR A 45 -11.53 9.64 -6.64
CA THR A 45 -10.41 9.26 -7.52
C THR A 45 -9.26 8.58 -6.78
N SER A 46 -9.53 8.04 -5.58
CA SER A 46 -8.54 7.29 -4.78
C SER A 46 -7.27 8.09 -4.46
N GLY A 47 -7.39 9.40 -4.23
CA GLY A 47 -6.25 10.23 -3.86
C GLY A 47 -5.46 10.78 -5.05
N TYR A 48 -6.02 10.79 -6.26
CA TYR A 48 -5.31 11.28 -7.44
C TYR A 48 -4.80 12.72 -7.22
N PRO A 49 -3.50 12.99 -7.42
CA PRO A 49 -2.84 14.20 -6.91
C PRO A 49 -3.41 15.50 -7.48
N LEU A 50 -4.04 15.45 -8.65
CA LEU A 50 -4.63 16.62 -9.31
C LEU A 50 -5.65 17.36 -8.43
N PHE A 51 -6.56 16.63 -7.76
CA PHE A 51 -7.60 17.25 -6.93
C PHE A 51 -7.06 17.74 -5.58
N ALA A 52 -6.01 17.09 -5.06
CA ALA A 52 -5.28 17.60 -3.91
C ALA A 52 -4.62 18.96 -4.21
N VAL A 53 -4.05 19.13 -5.41
CA VAL A 53 -3.50 20.42 -5.85
C VAL A 53 -4.60 21.49 -5.94
N PHE A 54 -5.75 21.18 -6.55
CA PHE A 54 -6.87 22.12 -6.62
C PHE A 54 -7.42 22.50 -5.24
N TYR A 55 -7.49 21.55 -4.31
CA TYR A 55 -7.86 21.79 -2.92
C TYR A 55 -6.91 22.79 -2.26
N VAL A 56 -5.60 22.58 -2.36
CA VAL A 56 -4.58 23.47 -1.75
C VAL A 56 -4.63 24.87 -2.38
N VAL A 57 -4.75 24.95 -3.71
CA VAL A 57 -4.85 26.23 -4.42
C VAL A 57 -6.10 27.01 -3.99
N ALA A 58 -7.26 26.33 -3.91
CA ALA A 58 -8.50 26.95 -3.45
C ALA A 58 -8.41 27.41 -1.98
N TRP A 59 -7.74 26.63 -1.13
CA TRP A 59 -7.50 26.96 0.28
C TRP A 59 -6.65 28.23 0.43
N VAL A 60 -5.51 28.29 -0.25
CA VAL A 60 -4.62 29.46 -0.23
C VAL A 60 -5.32 30.69 -0.81
N TRP A 61 -6.07 30.53 -1.91
CA TRP A 61 -6.81 31.64 -2.51
C TRP A 61 -7.88 32.20 -1.57
N SER A 62 -8.60 31.32 -0.86
CA SER A 62 -9.59 31.74 0.15
C SER A 62 -8.94 32.51 1.30
N LEU A 63 -7.74 32.11 1.73
CA LEU A 63 -6.98 32.84 2.75
C LEU A 63 -6.59 34.24 2.28
N VAL A 64 -6.02 34.35 1.08
CA VAL A 64 -5.59 35.64 0.50
C VAL A 64 -6.78 36.58 0.32
N ASP A 65 -7.91 36.10 -0.22
CA ASP A 65 -9.11 36.90 -0.43
C ASP A 65 -9.67 37.45 0.90
N ALA A 66 -9.75 36.63 1.95
CA ALA A 66 -10.22 37.05 3.26
C ALA A 66 -9.31 38.14 3.89
N ILE A 67 -7.99 38.01 3.74
CA ILE A 67 -7.02 38.99 4.24
C ILE A 67 -7.17 40.32 3.49
N VAL A 68 -7.19 40.27 2.15
CA VAL A 68 -7.28 41.47 1.31
C VAL A 68 -8.56 42.25 1.62
N VAL A 69 -9.69 41.55 1.79
CA VAL A 69 -10.96 42.18 2.15
C VAL A 69 -10.89 42.81 3.53
N ALA A 70 -10.35 42.11 4.53
CA ALA A 70 -10.23 42.64 5.89
C ALA A 70 -9.32 43.87 5.94
N VAL A 71 -8.22 43.89 5.18
CA VAL A 71 -7.31 45.05 5.06
C VAL A 71 -8.02 46.22 4.39
N LYS A 72 -8.78 45.99 3.31
CA LYS A 72 -9.56 47.05 2.64
C LYS A 72 -10.64 47.64 3.55
N GLN A 73 -11.31 46.81 4.36
CA GLN A 73 -12.27 47.28 5.37
C GLN A 73 -11.59 48.10 6.46
N GLN A 74 -10.42 47.67 6.94
CA GLN A 74 -9.65 48.43 7.92
C GLN A 74 -9.20 49.80 7.40
N LYS A 75 -8.84 49.89 6.11
CA LYS A 75 -8.47 51.15 5.45
C LYS A 75 -9.67 52.03 5.07
N GLY A 76 -10.90 51.61 5.38
CA GLY A 76 -12.13 52.32 5.01
C GLY A 76 -12.46 52.29 3.52
N SER A 77 -11.76 51.48 2.72
CA SER A 77 -11.96 51.37 1.27
C SER A 77 -13.18 50.51 0.91
N ILE A 78 -13.65 49.68 1.84
CA ILE A 78 -14.87 48.87 1.73
C ILE A 78 -15.64 49.03 3.05
N PRO A 79 -16.98 49.14 3.03
CA PRO A 79 -17.78 49.24 4.24
C PRO A 79 -17.55 48.07 5.21
N ALA A 80 -17.60 48.36 6.51
CA ALA A 80 -17.60 47.33 7.53
C ALA A 80 -18.84 46.42 7.37
N PRO A 81 -18.74 45.14 7.77
CA PRO A 81 -19.86 44.22 7.65
C PRO A 81 -21.08 44.71 8.45
N PRO A 82 -22.30 44.51 7.93
CA PRO A 82 -23.54 45.05 8.52
C PRO A 82 -23.96 44.40 9.85
N LEU A 83 -23.19 43.44 10.38
CA LEU A 83 -23.49 42.71 11.62
C LEU A 83 -22.41 43.01 12.66
N GLU A 84 -22.76 43.80 13.66
CA GLU A 84 -21.90 44.14 14.80
C GLU A 84 -22.24 43.29 16.05
N GLY A 85 -21.25 43.08 16.91
CA GLY A 85 -21.42 42.43 18.21
C GLY A 85 -21.67 40.92 18.17
N GLU A 86 -22.45 40.44 19.13
CA GLU A 86 -22.65 39.01 19.45
C GLU A 86 -23.26 38.20 18.28
N ARG A 87 -24.09 38.83 17.44
CA ARG A 87 -24.74 38.19 16.28
C ARG A 87 -23.74 37.71 15.21
N ARG A 88 -22.56 38.33 15.14
CA ARG A 88 -21.47 37.92 14.23
C ARG A 88 -20.84 36.60 14.69
N TYR A 89 -20.66 36.43 16.00
CA TYR A 89 -20.10 35.22 16.59
C TYR A 89 -21.07 34.04 16.53
N VAL A 90 -22.38 34.29 16.65
CA VAL A 90 -23.41 33.24 16.48
C VAL A 90 -23.41 32.68 15.06
N LYS A 91 -23.36 33.54 14.04
CA LYS A 91 -23.27 33.09 12.64
C LYS A 91 -21.97 32.33 12.34
N LEU A 92 -20.89 32.76 12.96
CA LEU A 92 -19.59 32.11 12.85
C LEU A 92 -19.60 30.71 13.47
N GLY A 93 -20.15 30.58 14.68
CA GLY A 93 -20.34 29.31 15.36
C GLY A 93 -21.21 28.36 14.54
N LEU A 94 -22.31 28.86 13.96
CA LEU A 94 -23.16 28.06 13.08
C LEU A 94 -22.43 27.59 11.82
N ALA A 95 -21.63 28.46 11.18
CA ALA A 95 -20.85 28.10 10.00
C ALA A 95 -19.79 27.03 10.30
N ILE A 96 -19.12 27.12 11.46
CA ILE A 96 -18.15 26.10 11.91
C ILE A 96 -18.86 24.78 12.19
N VAL A 97 -20.01 24.79 12.88
CA VAL A 97 -20.78 23.58 13.17
C VAL A 97 -21.28 22.93 11.88
N VAL A 98 -21.78 23.69 10.91
CA VAL A 98 -22.21 23.16 9.61
C VAL A 98 -21.01 22.63 8.82
N ALA A 99 -19.89 23.34 8.76
CA ALA A 99 -18.69 22.85 8.08
C ALA A 99 -18.14 21.57 8.73
N TYR A 100 -18.13 21.51 10.06
CA TYR A 100 -17.74 20.33 10.82
C TYR A 100 -18.70 19.16 10.59
N LEU A 101 -20.01 19.37 10.64
CA LEU A 101 -21.00 18.34 10.35
C LEU A 101 -20.87 17.82 8.92
N LEU A 102 -20.65 18.70 7.94
CA LEU A 102 -20.43 18.31 6.55
C LEU A 102 -19.13 17.51 6.39
N PHE A 103 -18.03 17.96 7.01
CA PHE A 103 -16.76 17.24 7.05
C PHE A 103 -16.86 15.87 7.74
N PHE A 104 -17.62 15.79 8.84
CA PHE A 104 -17.81 14.55 9.59
C PHE A 104 -18.71 13.58 8.83
N THR A 105 -19.74 14.07 8.13
CA THR A 105 -20.57 13.22 7.26
C THR A 105 -19.80 12.68 6.06
N SER A 106 -18.90 13.47 5.44
CA SER A 106 -18.06 12.98 4.35
C SER A 106 -17.00 12.01 4.84
N ALA A 107 -16.43 12.22 6.03
CA ALA A 107 -15.51 11.27 6.66
C ALA A 107 -16.19 9.95 7.03
N CYS A 108 -17.36 9.98 7.70
CA CYS A 108 -18.10 8.78 8.06
C CYS A 108 -18.64 8.00 6.85
N ALA A 109 -19.06 8.70 5.78
CA ALA A 109 -19.48 8.04 4.54
C ALA A 109 -18.34 7.29 3.86
N PHE A 110 -17.08 7.69 4.11
CA PHE A 110 -15.90 7.04 3.57
C PHE A 110 -15.36 5.94 4.50
N ASP A 111 -15.50 6.10 5.82
CA ASP A 111 -15.19 5.06 6.79
C ASP A 111 -16.07 3.81 6.58
N GLN A 112 -17.35 4.01 6.21
CA GLN A 112 -18.25 2.94 5.75
C GLN A 112 -17.83 2.28 4.43
N THR A 113 -16.94 2.89 3.65
CA THR A 113 -16.36 2.27 2.45
C THR A 113 -14.98 1.67 2.70
N GLY A 114 -14.35 1.95 3.84
CA GLY A 114 -12.95 1.62 4.13
C GLY A 114 -12.76 0.56 5.20
N THR A 115 -13.70 0.38 6.14
CA THR A 115 -13.58 -0.59 7.22
C THR A 115 -14.94 -1.12 7.65
N ASP A 116 -15.54 -1.99 6.83
CA ASP A 116 -16.55 -2.93 7.31
C ASP A 116 -16.14 -4.35 6.88
N GLU A 117 -15.26 -4.98 7.68
CA GLU A 117 -15.10 -6.44 7.78
C GLU A 117 -16.33 -7.10 8.45
N GLY A 118 -17.50 -6.44 8.42
CA GLY A 118 -18.74 -6.89 9.06
C GLY A 118 -19.91 -7.02 8.09
N GLY A 119 -20.07 -8.20 7.49
CA GLY A 119 -21.42 -8.74 7.23
C GLY A 119 -22.34 -8.05 6.22
N LEU A 120 -21.85 -7.21 5.29
CA LEU A 120 -22.68 -6.75 4.17
C LEU A 120 -22.90 -7.90 3.17
N ALA A 121 -24.16 -8.33 3.05
CA ALA A 121 -24.58 -9.36 2.10
C ALA A 121 -24.13 -8.99 0.68
N LEU A 122 -23.52 -9.96 -0.01
CA LEU A 122 -23.03 -9.79 -1.39
C LEU A 122 -24.14 -9.23 -2.30
N SER A 123 -23.78 -8.25 -3.12
CA SER A 123 -24.64 -7.75 -4.19
C SER A 123 -24.96 -8.87 -5.18
N LYS A 124 -26.01 -8.70 -5.99
CA LYS A 124 -26.39 -9.71 -6.99
C LYS A 124 -25.24 -9.96 -7.99
N GLU A 125 -24.50 -8.92 -8.33
CA GLU A 125 -23.36 -8.99 -9.24
C GLU A 125 -22.15 -9.65 -8.56
N GLU A 126 -21.84 -9.28 -7.32
CA GLU A 126 -20.75 -9.90 -6.54
C GLU A 126 -20.99 -11.40 -6.34
N LYS A 127 -22.22 -11.83 -6.03
CA LYS A 127 -22.58 -13.25 -5.96
C LYS A 127 -22.35 -13.98 -7.27
N LYS A 128 -22.70 -13.34 -8.39
CA LYS A 128 -22.50 -13.90 -9.73
C LYS A 128 -21.01 -14.07 -10.02
N ILE A 129 -20.22 -13.03 -9.81
CA ILE A 129 -18.76 -13.06 -10.04
C ILE A 129 -18.08 -14.09 -9.14
N GLN A 130 -18.45 -14.17 -7.86
CA GLN A 130 -17.92 -15.18 -6.94
C GLN A 130 -18.21 -16.61 -7.42
N GLN A 131 -19.43 -16.89 -7.88
CA GLN A 131 -19.81 -18.20 -8.42
C GLN A 131 -19.10 -18.52 -9.74
N GLU A 132 -18.91 -17.53 -10.61
CA GLU A 132 -18.15 -17.69 -11.86
C GLU A 132 -16.68 -18.00 -11.57
N ALA A 133 -16.05 -17.27 -10.65
CA ALA A 133 -14.68 -17.52 -10.21
C ALA A 133 -14.53 -18.93 -9.62
N LYS A 134 -15.46 -19.35 -8.76
CA LYS A 134 -15.47 -20.71 -8.21
C LYS A 134 -15.52 -21.77 -9.31
N LYS A 135 -16.47 -21.64 -10.26
CA LYS A 135 -16.59 -22.58 -11.39
C LYS A 135 -15.33 -22.58 -12.26
N TYR A 136 -14.73 -21.42 -12.49
CA TYR A 136 -13.48 -21.30 -13.23
C TYR A 136 -12.37 -22.14 -12.58
N LEU A 137 -12.16 -21.99 -11.26
CA LEU A 137 -11.13 -22.74 -10.51
C LEU A 137 -11.41 -24.25 -10.51
N GLU A 138 -12.65 -24.65 -10.20
CA GLU A 138 -13.05 -26.06 -10.16
C GLU A 138 -12.89 -26.74 -11.53
N ASN A 139 -13.20 -26.02 -12.61
CA ASN A 139 -12.99 -26.52 -13.98
C ASN A 139 -11.51 -26.60 -14.35
N LYS A 140 -10.69 -25.64 -13.90
CA LYS A 140 -9.26 -25.53 -14.25
C LYS A 140 -8.41 -26.56 -13.49
N TYR A 141 -8.71 -26.80 -12.21
CA TYR A 141 -7.88 -27.63 -11.33
C TYR A 141 -8.51 -28.97 -10.92
N HIS A 142 -9.79 -29.19 -11.23
CA HIS A 142 -10.53 -30.41 -10.85
C HIS A 142 -10.54 -30.67 -9.32
N GLU A 143 -10.55 -29.59 -8.54
CA GLU A 143 -10.57 -29.58 -7.08
C GLU A 143 -11.65 -28.62 -6.56
N GLU A 144 -12.11 -28.78 -5.31
CA GLU A 144 -13.08 -27.89 -4.70
C GLU A 144 -12.41 -26.66 -4.06
N PHE A 145 -12.95 -25.47 -4.34
CA PHE A 145 -12.45 -24.20 -3.80
C PHE A 145 -13.50 -23.45 -3.00
N VAL A 146 -13.03 -22.68 -2.03
CA VAL A 146 -13.78 -21.59 -1.40
C VAL A 146 -13.27 -20.28 -1.99
N VAL A 147 -14.19 -19.44 -2.45
CA VAL A 147 -13.89 -18.12 -2.99
C VAL A 147 -14.48 -17.08 -2.06
N GLU A 148 -13.66 -16.15 -1.59
CA GLU A 148 -14.07 -15.06 -0.70
C GLU A 148 -14.90 -14.00 -1.43
N LYS A 149 -15.31 -12.96 -0.71
CA LYS A 149 -16.09 -11.85 -1.28
C LYS A 149 -15.27 -11.11 -2.35
N PRO A 150 -15.81 -10.92 -3.57
CA PRO A 150 -15.17 -10.06 -4.56
C PRO A 150 -15.18 -8.59 -4.13
N ASN A 151 -14.06 -7.92 -4.39
CA ASN A 151 -13.91 -6.48 -4.31
C ASN A 151 -13.82 -5.89 -5.73
N TYR A 152 -14.68 -4.92 -6.04
CA TYR A 152 -14.70 -4.25 -7.33
C TYR A 152 -13.93 -2.93 -7.28
N ILE A 153 -13.05 -2.71 -8.27
CA ILE A 153 -12.24 -1.51 -8.43
C ILE A 153 -12.71 -0.79 -9.70
N PRO A 154 -13.61 0.21 -9.58
CA PRO A 154 -14.25 0.85 -10.75
C PRO A 154 -13.28 1.55 -11.69
N ALA A 155 -12.18 2.10 -11.16
CA ALA A 155 -11.22 2.88 -11.94
C ALA A 155 -10.53 2.10 -13.07
N ILE A 156 -10.46 0.77 -12.92
CA ILE A 156 -9.83 -0.14 -13.86
C ILE A 156 -10.75 -1.30 -14.24
N ASP A 157 -12.05 -1.22 -13.91
CA ASP A 157 -13.03 -2.28 -14.14
C ASP A 157 -12.52 -3.67 -13.71
N LYS A 158 -11.96 -3.76 -12.49
CA LYS A 158 -11.31 -4.97 -12.00
C LYS A 158 -12.06 -5.55 -10.81
N TYR A 159 -12.35 -6.84 -10.87
CA TYR A 159 -12.70 -7.63 -9.68
C TYR A 159 -11.45 -8.31 -9.14
N GLY A 160 -11.22 -8.22 -7.83
CA GLY A 160 -10.22 -8.98 -7.10
C GLY A 160 -10.87 -9.75 -5.95
N MET A 161 -10.44 -10.98 -5.71
CA MET A 161 -10.88 -11.82 -4.60
C MET A 161 -9.78 -12.77 -4.18
N TYR A 162 -9.87 -13.30 -2.97
CA TYR A 162 -9.04 -14.42 -2.54
C TYR A 162 -9.82 -15.73 -2.66
N ALA A 163 -9.08 -16.82 -2.83
CA ALA A 163 -9.61 -18.17 -2.81
C ALA A 163 -8.63 -19.11 -2.12
N TYR A 164 -9.13 -20.26 -1.67
CA TYR A 164 -8.31 -21.35 -1.12
C TYR A 164 -8.93 -22.71 -1.43
N PRO A 165 -8.10 -23.77 -1.60
CA PRO A 165 -8.60 -25.14 -1.73
C PRO A 165 -9.34 -25.56 -0.47
N LYS A 166 -10.48 -26.23 -0.62
CA LYS A 166 -11.27 -26.69 0.54
C LYS A 166 -10.52 -27.71 1.40
N ASN A 167 -9.66 -28.52 0.78
CA ASN A 167 -8.86 -29.53 1.46
C ASN A 167 -7.58 -28.98 2.09
N ASP A 168 -7.17 -27.75 1.72
CA ASP A 168 -5.92 -27.14 2.16
C ASP A 168 -6.09 -25.60 2.29
N PRO A 169 -6.80 -25.14 3.34
CA PRO A 169 -7.14 -23.72 3.50
C PRO A 169 -5.95 -22.79 3.73
N ASP A 170 -4.76 -23.34 4.00
CA ASP A 170 -3.55 -22.56 4.25
C ASP A 170 -2.96 -21.96 2.95
N ILE A 171 -3.35 -22.49 1.78
CA ILE A 171 -2.98 -21.92 0.48
C ILE A 171 -4.01 -20.86 0.07
N VAL A 172 -3.79 -19.63 0.50
CA VAL A 172 -4.59 -18.47 0.09
C VAL A 172 -3.96 -17.81 -1.13
N PHE A 173 -4.72 -17.68 -2.21
CA PHE A 173 -4.25 -17.11 -3.47
C PHE A 173 -5.23 -16.09 -4.05
N GLY A 174 -4.73 -15.21 -4.92
CA GLY A 174 -5.52 -14.16 -5.57
C GLY A 174 -6.18 -14.64 -6.86
N VAL A 175 -7.42 -14.19 -7.08
CA VAL A 175 -8.18 -14.37 -8.33
C VAL A 175 -8.64 -13.01 -8.81
N THR A 176 -8.45 -12.72 -10.10
CA THR A 176 -8.80 -11.44 -10.70
C THR A 176 -9.55 -11.59 -12.01
N LYS A 177 -10.38 -10.59 -12.32
CA LYS A 177 -11.08 -10.45 -13.60
C LYS A 177 -11.06 -8.99 -14.02
N LEU A 178 -10.57 -8.71 -15.22
CA LEU A 178 -10.49 -7.35 -15.78
C LEU A 178 -11.56 -7.19 -16.85
N GLY A 179 -12.60 -6.40 -16.58
CA GLY A 179 -13.75 -6.23 -17.45
C GLY A 179 -14.34 -7.55 -17.95
N SER A 180 -14.26 -7.76 -19.26
CA SER A 180 -14.72 -8.96 -19.96
C SER A 180 -13.67 -10.06 -20.11
N ASP A 181 -12.44 -9.84 -19.66
CA ASP A 181 -11.33 -10.79 -19.83
C ASP A 181 -11.58 -12.07 -19.02
N PRO A 182 -10.92 -13.18 -19.41
CA PRO A 182 -10.92 -14.40 -18.60
C PRO A 182 -10.40 -14.16 -17.19
N PHE A 183 -10.82 -15.02 -16.25
CA PHE A 183 -10.25 -15.01 -14.92
C PHE A 183 -8.77 -15.41 -14.97
N LEU A 184 -7.98 -14.72 -14.15
CA LEU A 184 -6.60 -15.06 -13.83
C LEU A 184 -6.52 -15.42 -12.35
N ASP A 185 -5.66 -16.36 -12.01
CA ASP A 185 -5.41 -16.78 -10.64
C ASP A 185 -3.91 -17.01 -10.41
N THR A 186 -3.54 -17.07 -9.14
CA THR A 186 -2.16 -17.27 -8.66
C THR A 186 -2.05 -18.56 -7.85
N TYR A 187 -2.92 -19.55 -8.09
CA TYR A 187 -3.01 -20.77 -7.28
C TYR A 187 -1.72 -21.58 -7.33
N LEU A 188 -1.23 -21.88 -8.55
CA LEU A 188 -0.01 -22.68 -8.73
C LEU A 188 1.21 -22.00 -8.12
N GLU A 189 1.37 -20.69 -8.35
CA GLU A 189 2.42 -19.88 -7.72
C GLU A 189 2.33 -19.97 -6.20
N SER A 190 1.14 -19.86 -5.61
CA SER A 190 0.95 -19.94 -4.15
C SER A 190 1.28 -21.32 -3.57
N VAL A 191 1.02 -22.40 -4.31
CA VAL A 191 1.45 -23.76 -3.92
C VAL A 191 2.99 -23.82 -3.89
N TRP A 192 3.66 -23.32 -4.92
CA TRP A 192 5.11 -23.35 -5.00
C TRP A 192 5.81 -22.35 -4.07
N ASP A 193 5.16 -21.25 -3.73
CA ASP A 193 5.59 -20.30 -2.70
C ASP A 193 5.67 -20.99 -1.35
N ARG A 194 4.64 -21.78 -0.99
CA ARG A 194 4.65 -22.57 0.23
C ARG A 194 5.77 -23.60 0.22
N ASP A 195 5.91 -24.39 -0.83
CA ASP A 195 6.98 -25.39 -0.96
C ASP A 195 8.37 -24.76 -0.83
N SER A 196 8.59 -23.62 -1.52
CA SER A 196 9.84 -22.84 -1.47
C SER A 196 10.11 -22.34 -0.06
N LYS A 197 9.08 -21.81 0.62
CA LYS A 197 9.18 -21.31 1.99
C LYS A 197 9.55 -22.43 2.96
N GLU A 198 8.88 -23.57 2.91
CA GLU A 198 9.17 -24.71 3.79
C GLU A 198 10.62 -25.22 3.59
N GLU A 199 11.10 -25.29 2.35
CA GLU A 199 12.50 -25.64 2.07
C GLU A 199 13.46 -24.61 2.68
N LEU A 200 13.24 -23.32 2.41
CA LEU A 200 14.15 -22.24 2.81
C LEU A 200 14.13 -21.93 4.30
N GLU A 201 13.02 -22.19 4.99
CA GLU A 201 12.91 -21.97 6.44
C GLU A 201 13.90 -22.85 7.22
N SER A 202 14.23 -24.03 6.68
CA SER A 202 15.27 -24.90 7.24
C SER A 202 16.71 -24.51 6.82
N VAL A 203 16.87 -23.84 5.70
CA VAL A 203 18.17 -23.55 5.07
C VAL A 203 18.74 -22.20 5.53
N LEU A 204 17.92 -21.15 5.54
CA LEU A 204 18.38 -19.78 5.82
C LEU A 204 19.09 -19.62 7.17
N PRO A 205 18.67 -20.27 8.27
CA PRO A 205 19.37 -20.18 9.56
C PRO A 205 20.79 -20.75 9.54
N THR A 206 21.15 -21.54 8.52
CA THR A 206 22.53 -22.05 8.36
C THR A 206 23.50 -21.02 7.77
N PHE A 207 22.97 -19.95 7.15
CA PHE A 207 23.75 -18.87 6.56
C PHE A 207 23.67 -17.59 7.39
N PHE A 208 22.48 -17.26 7.89
CA PHE A 208 22.20 -15.98 8.54
C PHE A 208 21.81 -16.17 10.00
N ASP A 209 22.64 -15.63 10.88
CA ASP A 209 22.30 -15.42 12.29
C ASP A 209 21.23 -14.33 12.41
N HIS A 210 20.43 -14.40 13.47
CA HIS A 210 19.38 -13.40 13.76
C HIS A 210 18.37 -13.16 12.62
N LEU A 211 18.06 -14.21 11.86
CA LEU A 211 16.97 -14.23 10.90
C LEU A 211 15.65 -13.87 11.59
N TRP A 212 15.06 -12.74 11.22
CA TRP A 212 13.81 -12.27 11.80
C TRP A 212 12.61 -12.77 11.01
N ASN A 213 12.65 -12.63 9.69
CA ASN A 213 11.68 -13.22 8.77
C ASN A 213 12.25 -13.27 7.34
N PHE A 214 11.54 -13.94 6.44
CA PHE A 214 11.78 -13.85 5.01
C PHE A 214 10.48 -14.05 4.21
N SER A 215 10.50 -13.60 2.97
CA SER A 215 9.46 -13.88 1.97
C SER A 215 10.11 -14.39 0.69
N THR A 216 9.44 -15.32 0.03
CA THR A 216 9.81 -15.86 -1.28
C THR A 216 8.56 -15.83 -2.16
N SER A 217 8.75 -15.56 -3.45
CA SER A 217 7.70 -15.55 -4.45
C SER A 217 8.24 -16.17 -5.73
N ILE A 218 7.58 -17.23 -6.17
CA ILE A 218 7.86 -18.01 -7.35
C ILE A 218 7.01 -17.46 -8.48
N SER A 219 7.66 -17.09 -9.57
CA SER A 219 6.98 -16.73 -10.81
C SER A 219 7.37 -17.70 -11.91
N VAL A 220 6.34 -18.16 -12.63
CA VAL A 220 6.46 -19.15 -13.69
C VAL A 220 5.85 -18.58 -14.97
N LYS A 221 6.41 -18.93 -16.13
CA LYS A 221 5.82 -18.52 -17.41
C LYS A 221 4.45 -19.19 -17.64
N ASP A 222 3.46 -18.43 -18.13
CA ASP A 222 2.07 -18.85 -18.37
C ASP A 222 1.91 -20.19 -19.11
N ARG A 223 2.85 -20.50 -20.01
CA ARG A 223 2.85 -21.77 -20.75
C ARG A 223 2.93 -22.99 -19.82
N ILE A 224 3.80 -22.92 -18.80
CA ILE A 224 4.00 -24.03 -17.86
C ILE A 224 2.77 -24.19 -16.97
N GLU A 225 2.17 -23.08 -16.53
CA GLU A 225 0.93 -23.11 -15.76
C GLU A 225 -0.20 -23.80 -16.52
N THR A 226 -0.34 -23.47 -17.81
CA THR A 226 -1.35 -24.09 -18.68
C THR A 226 -1.08 -25.58 -18.91
N GLU A 227 0.19 -25.99 -18.97
CA GLU A 227 0.58 -27.40 -19.12
C GLU A 227 0.33 -28.23 -17.83
N ILE A 228 0.36 -27.60 -16.66
CA ILE A 228 0.21 -28.24 -15.34
C ILE A 228 -1.24 -28.19 -14.83
N ALA A 229 -2.01 -27.17 -15.20
CA ALA A 229 -3.41 -27.02 -14.80
C ALA A 229 -4.23 -28.30 -15.07
N GLY A 230 -5.00 -28.73 -14.08
CA GLY A 230 -5.84 -29.94 -14.14
C GLY A 230 -5.07 -31.26 -14.04
N LYS A 231 -3.76 -31.23 -13.79
CA LYS A 231 -2.94 -32.42 -13.53
C LYS A 231 -2.43 -32.40 -12.10
N LYS A 232 -1.74 -33.48 -11.71
CA LYS A 232 -1.01 -33.52 -10.44
C LYS A 232 0.05 -32.40 -10.44
N ILE A 233 -0.09 -31.46 -9.52
CA ILE A 233 0.84 -30.34 -9.34
C ILE A 233 2.18 -30.92 -8.84
N PRO A 234 3.30 -30.69 -9.55
CA PRO A 234 4.62 -31.10 -9.08
C PRO A 234 5.07 -30.22 -7.91
N SER A 235 5.93 -30.76 -7.05
CA SER A 235 6.59 -29.93 -6.02
C SER A 235 7.48 -28.86 -6.66
N TYR A 236 7.74 -27.76 -5.95
CA TYR A 236 8.64 -26.70 -6.45
C TYR A 236 10.02 -27.25 -6.89
N ARG A 237 10.56 -28.22 -6.14
CA ARG A 237 11.84 -28.87 -6.46
C ARG A 237 11.80 -29.68 -7.75
N GLU A 238 10.70 -30.39 -8.01
CA GLU A 238 10.52 -31.13 -9.27
C GLU A 238 10.34 -30.15 -10.43
N LEU A 239 9.55 -29.09 -10.22
CA LEU A 239 9.29 -28.06 -11.21
C LEU A 239 10.59 -27.39 -11.68
N ARG A 240 11.46 -26.96 -10.76
CA ARG A 240 12.72 -26.29 -11.11
C ARG A 240 13.76 -27.16 -11.79
N LYS A 241 13.73 -28.47 -11.54
CA LYS A 241 14.55 -29.42 -12.29
C LYS A 241 14.05 -29.65 -13.70
N ALA A 242 12.73 -29.63 -13.91
CA ALA A 242 12.14 -29.83 -15.23
C ALA A 242 12.21 -28.57 -16.11
N HIS A 243 12.15 -27.38 -15.52
CA HIS A 243 12.05 -26.10 -16.24
C HIS A 243 12.98 -25.00 -15.67
N PRO A 244 14.31 -25.22 -15.61
CA PRO A 244 15.24 -24.33 -14.91
C PRO A 244 15.24 -22.88 -15.44
N ASP A 245 14.98 -22.67 -16.74
CA ASP A 245 15.01 -21.34 -17.37
C ASP A 245 13.65 -20.63 -17.41
N GLN A 246 12.60 -21.24 -16.86
CA GLN A 246 11.23 -20.72 -16.93
C GLN A 246 10.61 -20.41 -15.57
N ILE A 247 11.41 -20.54 -14.52
CA ILE A 247 11.00 -20.30 -13.14
C ILE A 247 11.98 -19.31 -12.54
N THR A 248 11.42 -18.34 -11.85
CA THR A 248 12.19 -17.29 -11.19
C THR A 248 11.70 -17.16 -9.76
N ASN A 249 12.61 -16.83 -8.86
CA ASN A 249 12.32 -16.60 -7.45
C ASN A 249 12.70 -15.16 -7.09
N THR A 250 11.79 -14.44 -6.46
CA THR A 250 12.09 -13.19 -5.77
C THR A 250 12.07 -13.43 -4.28
N MET A 251 13.11 -12.98 -3.58
CA MET A 251 13.28 -13.22 -2.16
C MET A 251 13.63 -11.94 -1.42
N THR A 252 13.03 -11.77 -0.24
CA THR A 252 13.42 -10.72 0.71
C THR A 252 13.71 -11.36 2.06
N ILE A 253 14.88 -11.07 2.62
CA ILE A 253 15.34 -11.55 3.91
C ILE A 253 15.42 -10.37 4.88
N TYR A 254 14.91 -10.54 6.08
CA TYR A 254 14.93 -9.54 7.14
C TYR A 254 15.80 -10.03 8.29
N LEU A 255 16.88 -9.32 8.57
CA LEU A 255 17.86 -9.65 9.61
C LEU A 255 17.87 -8.57 10.69
N ILE A 256 17.84 -8.96 11.96
CA ILE A 256 18.10 -8.04 13.06
C ILE A 256 19.60 -8.10 13.38
N LYS A 257 20.36 -7.20 12.75
CA LYS A 257 21.82 -7.17 12.83
C LYS A 257 22.37 -5.81 12.43
N ASN A 258 23.33 -5.30 13.21
CA ASN A 258 24.04 -4.09 12.87
C ASN A 258 25.20 -4.39 11.91
N VAL A 259 25.12 -3.90 10.68
CA VAL A 259 26.21 -4.00 9.71
C VAL A 259 27.00 -2.69 9.71
N THR A 260 28.30 -2.81 9.95
CA THR A 260 29.28 -1.72 10.06
C THR A 260 30.48 -2.05 9.19
N ASP A 261 31.34 -1.07 8.92
CA ASP A 261 32.57 -1.26 8.15
C ASP A 261 33.49 -2.38 8.68
N GLN A 262 33.36 -2.75 9.98
CA GLN A 262 34.17 -3.80 10.60
C GLN A 262 33.68 -5.22 10.31
N ASN A 263 32.39 -5.42 10.07
CA ASN A 263 31.77 -6.74 9.90
C ASN A 263 31.06 -6.92 8.55
N GLN A 264 31.02 -5.87 7.71
CA GLN A 264 30.38 -5.91 6.40
C GLN A 264 30.95 -7.02 5.51
N ASP A 265 32.27 -7.19 5.46
CA ASP A 265 32.90 -8.20 4.60
C ASP A 265 32.51 -9.63 5.01
N GLU A 266 32.48 -9.92 6.33
CA GLU A 266 32.01 -11.21 6.85
C GLU A 266 30.54 -11.46 6.48
N GLU A 267 29.70 -10.43 6.54
CA GLU A 267 28.30 -10.53 6.19
C GLU A 267 28.10 -10.77 4.69
N LEU A 268 28.82 -10.03 3.83
CA LEU A 268 28.79 -10.22 2.39
C LEU A 268 29.31 -11.61 1.97
N GLU A 269 30.28 -12.18 2.68
CA GLU A 269 30.70 -13.58 2.47
C GLU A 269 29.55 -14.58 2.73
N LYS A 270 28.70 -14.35 3.74
CA LYS A 270 27.53 -15.20 4.01
C LYS A 270 26.52 -15.11 2.88
N VAL A 271 26.27 -13.90 2.38
CA VAL A 271 25.41 -13.68 1.22
C VAL A 271 25.94 -14.41 0.00
N LEU A 272 27.24 -14.32 -0.28
CA LEU A 272 27.86 -15.02 -1.41
C LEU A 272 27.76 -16.55 -1.27
N LYS A 273 27.96 -17.09 -0.05
CA LYS A 273 27.75 -18.52 0.23
C LYS A 273 26.31 -18.95 -0.01
N PHE A 274 25.33 -18.11 0.34
CA PHE A 274 23.92 -18.38 0.09
C PHE A 274 23.58 -18.34 -1.40
N ILE A 275 24.07 -17.34 -2.15
CA ILE A 275 23.91 -17.27 -3.61
C ILE A 275 24.46 -18.54 -4.27
N ASN A 276 25.67 -18.97 -3.91
CA ASN A 276 26.28 -20.21 -4.41
C ASN A 276 25.46 -21.46 -4.04
N TYR A 277 24.85 -21.50 -2.84
CA TYR A 277 23.95 -22.57 -2.45
C TYR A 277 22.72 -22.61 -3.36
N CYS A 278 22.11 -21.46 -3.64
CA CYS A 278 20.95 -21.37 -4.53
C CYS A 278 21.29 -21.85 -5.94
N GLU A 279 22.42 -21.41 -6.51
CA GLU A 279 22.89 -21.88 -7.82
C GLU A 279 23.10 -23.40 -7.86
N LYS A 280 23.78 -23.96 -6.86
CA LYS A 280 24.04 -25.41 -6.77
C LYS A 280 22.77 -26.26 -6.65
N ASN A 281 21.67 -25.68 -6.16
CA ASN A 281 20.40 -26.37 -5.93
C ASN A 281 19.31 -26.00 -6.94
N ASP A 282 19.70 -25.38 -8.07
CA ASP A 282 18.81 -24.94 -9.15
C ASP A 282 17.73 -23.93 -8.69
N ILE A 283 18.04 -23.14 -7.64
CA ILE A 283 17.17 -22.06 -7.16
C ILE A 283 17.57 -20.78 -7.88
N ARG A 284 16.87 -20.47 -8.96
CA ARG A 284 17.08 -19.24 -9.73
C ARG A 284 16.43 -18.05 -9.05
N ILE A 285 17.18 -17.36 -8.20
CA ILE A 285 16.77 -16.08 -7.64
C ILE A 285 17.03 -15.00 -8.70
N VAL A 286 16.05 -14.17 -9.03
CA VAL A 286 16.22 -13.01 -9.94
C VAL A 286 16.37 -11.71 -9.18
N ASN A 287 15.80 -11.64 -7.98
CA ASN A 287 15.91 -10.51 -7.07
C ASN A 287 16.03 -11.02 -5.65
N LEU A 288 17.18 -10.77 -5.02
CA LEU A 288 17.42 -11.02 -3.60
C LEU A 288 17.60 -9.68 -2.89
N GLU A 289 16.69 -9.36 -1.99
CA GLU A 289 16.83 -8.20 -1.11
C GLU A 289 17.13 -8.68 0.31
N ILE A 290 18.13 -8.07 0.96
CA ILE A 290 18.45 -8.31 2.37
C ILE A 290 18.36 -6.99 3.12
N ASN A 291 17.46 -6.97 4.09
CA ASN A 291 17.15 -5.80 4.90
C ASN A 291 17.70 -6.00 6.31
N TYR A 292 18.59 -5.09 6.72
CA TYR A 292 19.26 -5.12 8.02
C TYR A 292 18.64 -4.10 8.96
N TYR A 293 18.27 -4.57 10.15
CA TYR A 293 17.66 -3.78 11.20
C TYR A 293 18.52 -3.74 12.46
N ASP A 294 18.37 -2.65 13.21
CA ASP A 294 19.10 -2.38 14.45
C ASP A 294 18.86 -3.48 15.52
N GLU A 295 19.94 -3.97 16.12
CA GLU A 295 19.91 -4.99 17.18
C GLU A 295 19.12 -4.57 18.43
N ALA A 296 18.85 -3.27 18.61
CA ALA A 296 17.91 -2.79 19.63
C ALA A 296 16.52 -3.44 19.52
N LEU A 297 16.17 -4.04 18.37
CA LEU A 297 14.95 -4.82 18.18
C LEU A 297 14.96 -6.21 18.81
N LEU A 298 16.12 -6.85 19.02
CA LEU A 298 16.21 -8.21 19.56
C LEU A 298 15.45 -8.37 20.89
N ASN A 299 15.42 -7.31 21.70
CA ASN A 299 14.76 -7.30 23.00
C ASN A 299 13.34 -6.72 22.98
N LYS A 300 12.88 -6.18 21.84
CA LYS A 300 11.62 -5.44 21.71
C LYS A 300 10.59 -6.10 20.80
N SER A 301 11.00 -6.86 19.79
CA SER A 301 10.07 -7.49 18.85
C SER A 301 9.73 -8.92 19.27
N LYS A 302 8.55 -9.13 19.86
CA LYS A 302 7.92 -10.46 19.91
C LYS A 302 7.21 -10.83 18.60
N GLU A 303 6.93 -9.83 17.76
CA GLU A 303 6.26 -9.99 16.46
C GLU A 303 7.28 -10.19 15.33
N LYS A 304 7.00 -11.10 14.39
CA LYS A 304 7.74 -11.20 13.13
C LYS A 304 7.39 -9.99 12.25
N ILE A 305 8.37 -9.39 11.59
CA ILE A 305 8.13 -8.36 10.57
C ILE A 305 7.40 -8.97 9.36
N ASN A 306 6.46 -8.23 8.79
CA ASN A 306 5.76 -8.58 7.56
C ASN A 306 5.35 -7.29 6.83
N ILE A 307 4.86 -7.43 5.60
CA ILE A 307 4.46 -6.30 4.74
C ILE A 307 3.45 -5.35 5.42
N LYS A 308 2.60 -5.85 6.32
CA LYS A 308 1.57 -5.05 7.01
C LYS A 308 2.09 -4.25 8.20
N ASN A 309 3.27 -4.58 8.72
CA ASN A 309 3.84 -3.92 9.91
C ASN A 309 5.26 -3.40 9.71
N GLN A 310 5.82 -3.48 8.50
CA GLN A 310 7.17 -3.04 8.16
C GLN A 310 7.41 -1.57 8.55
N ASP A 311 6.47 -0.68 8.22
CA ASP A 311 6.55 0.76 8.53
C ASP A 311 6.75 1.06 10.03
N LYS A 312 6.29 0.17 10.93
CA LYS A 312 6.51 0.32 12.37
C LYS A 312 7.99 0.24 12.76
N PHE A 313 8.80 -0.35 11.89
CA PHE A 313 10.20 -0.67 12.12
C PHE A 313 11.17 0.15 11.27
N ASP A 314 10.68 1.07 10.43
CA ASP A 314 11.51 1.91 9.56
C ASP A 314 12.61 2.66 10.30
N LYS A 315 12.32 3.16 11.51
CA LYS A 315 13.31 3.84 12.36
C LYS A 315 14.49 2.96 12.80
N TYR A 316 14.36 1.64 12.66
CA TYR A 316 15.40 0.66 12.95
C TYR A 316 16.03 0.11 11.68
N TYR A 317 15.56 0.48 10.49
CA TYR A 317 16.16 0.06 9.24
C TYR A 317 17.52 0.77 9.06
N ARG A 318 18.58 0.01 8.76
CA ARG A 318 19.96 0.50 8.76
C ARG A 318 20.66 0.31 7.43
N ASN A 319 20.53 -0.87 6.85
CA ASN A 319 21.22 -1.21 5.62
C ASN A 319 20.33 -2.05 4.70
N ARG A 320 20.64 -1.98 3.40
CA ARG A 320 20.01 -2.80 2.37
C ARG A 320 21.07 -3.35 1.44
N LEU A 321 20.92 -4.62 1.06
CA LEU A 321 21.61 -5.20 -0.10
C LEU A 321 20.57 -5.65 -1.11
N GLY A 322 20.63 -5.11 -2.32
CA GLY A 322 19.74 -5.50 -3.43
C GLY A 322 20.54 -6.18 -4.53
N VAL A 323 20.31 -7.47 -4.75
CA VAL A 323 21.05 -8.29 -5.71
C VAL A 323 20.13 -8.69 -6.85
N TYR A 324 20.37 -8.14 -8.04
CA TYR A 324 19.61 -8.44 -9.25
C TYR A 324 20.35 -9.48 -10.09
N ILE A 325 19.98 -10.75 -9.93
CA ILE A 325 20.63 -11.91 -10.55
C ILE A 325 19.84 -12.32 -11.80
N ASP A 326 19.56 -11.38 -12.70
CA ASP A 326 19.09 -11.73 -14.04
C ASP A 326 20.24 -12.28 -14.91
N ASN A 327 21.48 -12.00 -14.50
CA ASN A 327 22.70 -12.62 -15.01
C ASN A 327 23.46 -13.29 -13.87
N PRO A 328 23.44 -14.63 -13.74
CA PRO A 328 24.15 -15.37 -12.68
C PRO A 328 25.66 -15.14 -12.68
N SER A 329 26.21 -14.48 -13.71
CA SER A 329 27.63 -14.16 -13.79
C SER A 329 28.05 -12.90 -13.01
N LYS A 330 27.10 -12.09 -12.50
CA LYS A 330 27.43 -10.75 -11.95
C LYS A 330 28.06 -10.79 -10.56
N TYR A 331 27.61 -11.68 -9.68
CA TYR A 331 28.04 -11.67 -8.26
C TYR A 331 28.94 -12.87 -7.97
N LYS A 332 30.25 -12.72 -8.20
CA LYS A 332 31.25 -13.78 -8.00
C LYS A 332 32.18 -13.51 -6.82
N SER A 333 32.16 -12.29 -6.31
CA SER A 333 33.05 -11.80 -5.27
C SER A 333 32.31 -10.90 -4.29
N ILE A 334 32.92 -10.63 -3.14
CA ILE A 334 32.38 -9.68 -2.17
C ILE A 334 32.42 -8.25 -2.72
N GLU A 335 33.38 -7.93 -3.59
CA GLU A 335 33.50 -6.64 -4.26
C GLU A 335 32.27 -6.33 -5.11
N ASP A 336 31.74 -7.32 -5.83
CA ASP A 336 30.52 -7.17 -6.65
C ASP A 336 29.29 -6.84 -5.77
N LEU A 337 29.26 -7.37 -4.54
CA LEU A 337 28.16 -7.12 -3.59
C LEU A 337 28.30 -5.77 -2.89
N LYS A 338 29.53 -5.25 -2.71
CA LYS A 338 29.78 -3.95 -2.06
C LYS A 338 29.17 -2.80 -2.83
N GLU A 339 29.17 -2.86 -4.17
CA GLU A 339 28.57 -1.81 -5.02
C GLU A 339 27.07 -1.66 -4.80
N ASP A 340 26.39 -2.76 -4.48
CA ASP A 340 24.93 -2.81 -4.30
C ASP A 340 24.51 -2.73 -2.81
N PHE A 341 25.48 -2.62 -1.89
CA PHE A 341 25.23 -2.44 -0.46
C PHE A 341 25.02 -0.96 -0.11
N VAL A 342 23.86 -0.64 0.46
CA VAL A 342 23.42 0.72 0.74
C VAL A 342 23.22 0.94 2.24
N ASN A 343 23.88 1.98 2.77
CA ASN A 343 23.63 2.50 4.10
C ASN A 343 22.43 3.45 4.08
N ILE A 344 21.44 3.19 4.92
CA ILE A 344 20.24 4.04 5.04
C ILE A 344 20.52 5.10 6.11
N PRO A 345 20.58 6.39 5.75
CA PRO A 345 20.72 7.46 6.73
C PRO A 345 19.47 7.54 7.61
N ASN A 346 19.68 7.76 8.90
CA ASN A 346 18.60 8.03 9.86
C ASN A 346 17.93 9.38 9.66
#